data_AF-A0A2H4TIT2-F1
#
_entry.id   AF-A0A2H4TIT2-F1
#
_cell.length_a   1.000
_cell.length_b   1.000
_cell.length_c   1.000
_cell.angle_alpha   90.00
_cell.angle_beta   90.00
_cell.angle_gamma   90.00
#
_symmetry.space_group_name_H-M   'P 1'
#
loop_
_entity.id
_entity.type
_entity.pdbx_description
1 polymer ?
#
loop_
_entity_poly.entity_id
_entity_poly.type
_entity_poly.pdbx_seq_one_letter_code
_entity_poly.pdbx_strand_id
1 'polypeptide(L)'
;RAHTGTVGETALCKRLRCDVWRKQEFRQKNSIFSSDRETMELTRVIVILAQFVWPLWSKVIHLTEMYGSIQSPNFPESYPKETEVQWNITVPDGYQIRLYFMHFDIEPSYLCEYDYVKVYSESEELAVFCGRENTDTERVPADDVITSPRSELSVEFHSDFSNEERYSGFEAHYSAFDVDECRDRNDEDLVCDHFCHNYIGGFYCSCRYGYLLHSDNRTCKVECNDSVFMERSGEIASADFPKPYPKSSDCMYRIEQEEGFQITLEFDDTFDIEDHPEVSCPYDFIKIQAGDREFGPFCGDRSPGKVLTGSNTVNILFHSDNSGENIGWKLTYTSTGSECPPLTTPLNGQLEPLQSNYIFKDHITVTCDPGYSLRQDDKEFEHYQIDCQKDGSWSSDIPQCIMVDCGPVDLVLGDVVFENSENNTLFGSSIQYSCKDSPMINNTYTCHQSGKWVSQDGTSLVSCFTGDHDNTSHTHPELQLPSPLTSTPIACGEQSQLFPAQQKRIVGGRTASP
;
A
#
# COMPACT_ATOMS: atom_id res chain seq x y z
N ARG A 1 -54.37 -31.98 5.37
CA ARG A 1 -54.08 -33.43 5.49
C ARG A 1 -52.89 -33.54 6.42
N ALA A 2 -53.07 -34.21 7.56
CA ALA A 2 -52.14 -34.25 8.68
C ALA A 2 -50.98 -35.25 8.46
N HIS A 3 -49.79 -34.89 8.92
CA HIS A 3 -48.86 -35.65 9.79
C HIS A 3 -47.56 -34.82 9.92
N THR A 4 -47.26 -34.14 11.05
CA THR A 4 -46.65 -34.62 12.33
C THR A 4 -45.41 -35.48 12.11
N GLY A 5 -44.21 -35.21 12.62
CA GLY A 5 -43.65 -34.21 13.55
C GLY A 5 -42.11 -34.26 13.49
N THR A 6 -41.40 -33.15 13.76
CA THR A 6 -40.58 -32.87 14.98
C THR A 6 -39.37 -33.77 15.21
N VAL A 7 -38.17 -33.38 15.63
CA VAL A 7 -37.40 -32.16 16.01
C VAL A 7 -35.98 -32.71 16.32
N GLY A 8 -34.88 -31.95 16.17
CA GLY A 8 -33.67 -32.22 16.98
C GLY A 8 -32.29 -31.92 16.38
N GLU A 9 -31.95 -30.63 16.34
CA GLU A 9 -30.67 -29.95 16.64
C GLU A 9 -29.31 -30.70 16.82
N THR A 10 -28.30 -30.07 16.20
CA THR A 10 -26.97 -29.66 16.72
C THR A 10 -25.74 -30.59 16.75
N ALA A 11 -24.74 -30.16 15.95
CA ALA A 11 -23.39 -29.69 16.33
C ALA A 11 -22.18 -30.67 16.47
N LEU A 12 -21.19 -30.33 15.64
CA LEU A 12 -19.74 -30.19 15.86
C LEU A 12 -18.80 -31.42 16.02
N CYS A 13 -17.90 -31.50 15.02
CA CYS A 13 -16.43 -31.47 15.14
C CYS A 13 -15.67 -32.76 15.54
N LYS A 14 -14.85 -33.30 14.62
CA LYS A 14 -13.37 -33.36 14.81
C LYS A 14 -12.58 -33.83 13.58
N ARG A 15 -11.70 -32.91 13.14
CA ARG A 15 -10.37 -33.04 12.53
C ARG A 15 -9.79 -34.44 12.27
N LEU A 16 -9.42 -34.65 11.02
CA LEU A 16 -8.30 -35.48 10.57
C LEU A 16 -6.98 -34.72 10.77
N ARG A 17 -5.96 -35.39 11.33
CA ARG A 17 -4.53 -35.11 11.11
C ARG A 17 -3.74 -36.40 11.33
N CYS A 18 -3.00 -36.80 10.31
CA CYS A 18 -1.80 -37.64 10.45
C CYS A 18 -0.75 -36.87 11.27
N ASP A 19 0.02 -37.54 12.13
CA ASP A 19 1.38 -37.98 11.76
C ASP A 19 2.20 -38.62 12.91
N VAL A 20 3.05 -39.57 12.49
CA VAL A 20 4.39 -39.92 13.02
C VAL A 20 4.58 -40.89 14.21
N TRP A 21 5.10 -42.08 13.83
CA TRP A 21 6.17 -42.94 14.40
C TRP A 21 6.33 -43.13 15.93
N ARG A 22 6.38 -44.40 16.38
CA ARG A 22 7.63 -45.15 16.71
C ARG A 22 7.38 -46.40 17.60
N LYS A 23 7.95 -47.54 17.18
CA LYS A 23 8.38 -48.76 17.92
C LYS A 23 7.45 -49.40 18.96
N GLN A 24 7.12 -50.69 18.77
CA GLN A 24 7.35 -51.71 19.82
C GLN A 24 7.27 -53.17 19.29
N GLU A 25 8.40 -53.84 19.46
CA GLU A 25 8.66 -55.28 19.70
C GLU A 25 7.54 -56.31 19.50
N PHE A 26 7.77 -57.22 18.55
CA PHE A 26 7.11 -58.54 18.47
C PHE A 26 7.57 -59.43 19.63
N ARG A 27 6.64 -59.80 20.50
CA ARG A 27 6.80 -60.84 21.52
C ARG A 27 6.09 -62.11 21.06
N GLN A 28 6.85 -63.19 20.89
CA GLN A 28 6.36 -64.56 20.76
C GLN A 28 5.40 -64.93 21.91
N LYS A 29 4.32 -65.63 21.60
CA LYS A 29 3.84 -66.75 22.42
C LYS A 29 3.00 -67.74 21.62
N ASN A 30 3.42 -68.99 21.75
CA ASN A 30 2.92 -70.22 21.15
C ASN A 30 1.49 -70.61 21.54
N SER A 31 0.95 -71.53 20.73
CA SER A 31 0.24 -72.77 21.09
C SER A 31 -1.21 -72.85 20.59
N ILE A 32 -1.80 -73.98 20.17
CA ILE A 32 -1.40 -75.37 19.90
C ILE A 32 -2.64 -76.05 19.23
N PHE A 33 -2.41 -76.99 18.28
CA PHE A 33 -3.30 -78.08 17.80
C PHE A 33 -4.63 -77.72 17.08
N SER A 34 -5.18 -78.46 16.09
CA SER A 34 -5.07 -79.87 15.68
C SER A 34 -5.60 -80.06 14.24
N SER A 35 -4.98 -81.00 13.50
CA SER A 35 -5.53 -81.92 12.49
C SER A 35 -6.58 -81.42 11.49
N ASP A 36 -6.27 -81.47 10.19
CA ASP A 36 -6.78 -82.57 9.37
C ASP A 36 -6.06 -82.72 8.02
N ARG A 37 -5.85 -84.00 7.67
CA ARG A 37 -5.21 -84.54 6.47
C ARG A 37 -6.25 -84.68 5.38
N GLU A 38 -5.99 -84.11 4.21
CA GLU A 38 -6.45 -84.50 2.86
C GLU A 38 -5.98 -83.33 1.95
N THR A 39 -5.15 -83.42 0.93
CA THR A 39 -4.88 -84.43 -0.11
C THR A 39 -3.55 -84.03 -0.79
N MET A 40 -2.62 -84.99 -0.94
CA MET A 40 -1.50 -84.89 -1.89
C MET A 40 -1.96 -85.56 -3.17
N GLU A 41 -2.00 -84.86 -4.31
CA GLU A 41 -1.86 -85.38 -5.68
C GLU A 41 -2.11 -84.20 -6.66
N LEU A 42 -1.10 -83.34 -6.92
CA LEU A 42 -1.01 -82.47 -8.13
C LEU A 42 0.24 -81.57 -8.12
N THR A 43 1.43 -82.12 -7.88
CA THR A 43 2.69 -81.33 -8.00
C THR A 43 3.74 -82.03 -8.85
N ARG A 44 3.37 -82.48 -10.06
CA ARG A 44 4.34 -83.01 -11.04
C ARG A 44 4.10 -82.66 -12.53
N VAL A 45 3.32 -81.62 -12.86
CA VAL A 45 3.12 -81.22 -14.28
C VAL A 45 3.32 -79.72 -14.57
N ILE A 46 3.63 -78.85 -13.60
CA ILE A 46 3.81 -77.39 -13.86
C ILE A 46 5.27 -76.95 -13.64
N VAL A 47 6.23 -77.68 -14.19
CA VAL A 47 7.65 -77.22 -14.24
C VAL A 47 8.25 -77.30 -15.65
N ILE A 48 7.46 -77.69 -16.68
CA ILE A 48 7.96 -77.77 -18.08
C ILE A 48 7.16 -76.86 -19.04
N LEU A 49 6.11 -76.17 -18.59
CA LEU A 49 5.36 -75.18 -19.40
C LEU A 49 5.56 -73.73 -18.92
N ALA A 50 6.65 -73.43 -18.24
CA ALA A 50 7.05 -72.07 -17.86
C ALA A 50 8.40 -71.65 -18.48
N GLN A 51 8.81 -72.31 -19.58
CA GLN A 51 9.96 -71.93 -20.41
C GLN A 51 9.57 -71.60 -21.85
N PHE A 52 8.28 -71.41 -22.13
CA PHE A 52 7.75 -70.92 -23.42
C PHE A 52 6.79 -69.74 -23.24
N VAL A 53 7.12 -68.85 -22.31
CA VAL A 53 6.74 -67.44 -22.40
C VAL A 53 8.05 -66.69 -22.24
N TRP A 54 8.74 -66.50 -23.35
CA TRP A 54 9.83 -65.52 -23.40
C TRP A 54 9.14 -64.18 -23.11
N PRO A 55 9.54 -63.43 -22.08
CA PRO A 55 9.08 -62.05 -22.01
C PRO A 55 9.55 -61.39 -23.31
N LEU A 56 8.63 -60.81 -24.09
CA LEU A 56 8.99 -59.82 -25.10
C LEU A 56 9.81 -58.76 -24.35
N TRP A 57 11.12 -58.78 -24.51
CA TRP A 57 11.99 -57.75 -23.95
C TRP A 57 11.94 -56.57 -24.92
N SER A 58 11.02 -55.64 -24.70
CA SER A 58 11.13 -54.31 -25.29
C SER A 58 12.45 -53.69 -24.81
N LYS A 59 13.35 -53.39 -25.75
CA LYS A 59 14.66 -52.83 -25.41
C LYS A 59 14.51 -51.32 -25.24
N VAL A 60 14.49 -50.87 -24.00
CA VAL A 60 14.44 -49.42 -23.67
C VAL A 60 15.84 -48.84 -23.55
N ILE A 61 16.10 -47.74 -24.23
CA ILE A 61 17.36 -47.00 -24.25
C ILE A 61 17.08 -45.57 -23.76
N HIS A 62 17.80 -45.12 -22.74
CA HIS A 62 17.68 -43.76 -22.22
C HIS A 62 18.78 -42.87 -22.78
N LEU A 63 18.39 -41.71 -23.30
CA LEU A 63 19.29 -40.72 -23.91
C LEU A 63 19.10 -39.38 -23.20
N THR A 64 20.18 -38.85 -22.62
CA THR A 64 20.15 -37.62 -21.79
C THR A 64 20.99 -36.47 -22.38
N GLU A 65 21.60 -36.69 -23.54
CA GLU A 65 22.46 -35.70 -24.19
C GLU A 65 21.64 -34.63 -24.90
N MET A 66 22.20 -33.40 -25.01
CA MET A 66 21.53 -32.26 -25.65
C MET A 66 21.31 -32.44 -27.16
N TYR A 67 21.95 -33.44 -27.78
CA TYR A 67 21.72 -33.84 -29.16
C TYR A 67 22.18 -35.28 -29.34
N GLY A 68 21.65 -35.95 -30.37
CA GLY A 68 22.06 -37.31 -30.68
C GLY A 68 21.45 -37.82 -31.97
N SER A 69 21.79 -39.06 -32.29
CA SER A 69 21.28 -39.78 -33.45
C SER A 69 20.70 -41.13 -33.01
N ILE A 70 19.58 -41.49 -33.61
CA ILE A 70 18.85 -42.73 -33.36
C ILE A 70 18.73 -43.45 -34.70
N GLN A 71 19.01 -44.74 -34.72
CA GLN A 71 18.95 -45.56 -35.93
C GLN A 71 18.20 -46.85 -35.63
N SER A 72 17.47 -47.35 -36.63
CA SER A 72 16.92 -48.70 -36.58
C SER A 72 18.04 -49.74 -36.41
N PRO A 73 17.78 -50.89 -35.78
CA PRO A 73 18.79 -51.92 -35.64
C PRO A 73 19.35 -52.36 -37.00
N ASN A 74 20.67 -52.52 -37.08
CA ASN A 74 21.44 -52.86 -38.28
C ASN A 74 21.56 -51.78 -39.38
N PHE A 75 21.00 -50.58 -39.20
CA PHE A 75 21.12 -49.50 -40.19
C PHE A 75 22.59 -49.30 -40.65
N PRO A 76 22.88 -49.19 -41.96
CA PRO A 76 21.95 -49.04 -43.09
C PRO A 76 21.44 -50.36 -43.71
N GLU A 77 21.78 -51.50 -43.13
CA GLU A 77 21.24 -52.80 -43.56
C GLU A 77 19.82 -53.01 -43.03
N SER A 78 19.13 -54.02 -43.57
CA SER A 78 17.74 -54.28 -43.18
C SER A 78 17.58 -54.59 -41.70
N TYR A 79 16.54 -53.98 -41.10
CA TYR A 79 16.20 -54.21 -39.72
C TYR A 79 15.68 -55.65 -39.50
N PRO A 80 15.93 -56.23 -38.32
CA PRO A 80 15.42 -57.55 -37.97
C PRO A 80 13.91 -57.50 -37.71
N LYS A 81 13.21 -58.60 -38.03
CA LYS A 81 11.81 -58.83 -37.66
C LYS A 81 11.62 -59.07 -36.16
N GLU A 82 10.38 -59.02 -35.67
CA GLU A 82 9.95 -59.23 -34.28
C GLU A 82 10.77 -58.40 -33.28
N THR A 83 10.99 -57.13 -33.63
CA THR A 83 11.87 -56.22 -32.92
C THR A 83 11.10 -55.05 -32.36
N GLU A 84 11.32 -54.78 -31.08
CA GLU A 84 10.72 -53.67 -30.36
C GLU A 84 11.82 -52.91 -29.61
N VAL A 85 12.03 -51.65 -29.97
CA VAL A 85 13.05 -50.78 -29.38
C VAL A 85 12.44 -49.43 -29.06
N GLN A 86 12.69 -48.95 -27.86
CA GLN A 86 12.21 -47.65 -27.41
C GLN A 86 13.38 -46.77 -26.98
N TRP A 87 13.40 -45.52 -27.43
CA TRP A 87 14.35 -44.50 -27.01
C TRP A 87 13.62 -43.42 -26.22
N ASN A 88 13.95 -43.28 -24.95
CA ASN A 88 13.45 -42.21 -24.09
C ASN A 88 14.50 -41.11 -24.04
N ILE A 89 14.19 -39.98 -24.65
CA ILE A 89 15.05 -38.81 -24.75
C ILE A 89 14.60 -37.82 -23.67
N THR A 90 15.50 -37.47 -22.76
CA THR A 90 15.24 -36.46 -21.73
C THR A 90 16.32 -35.39 -21.77
N VAL A 91 15.90 -34.13 -21.73
CA VAL A 91 16.78 -32.96 -21.67
C VAL A 91 16.50 -32.20 -20.37
N PRO A 92 17.38 -31.29 -19.93
CA PRO A 92 17.09 -30.46 -18.76
C PRO A 92 15.79 -29.66 -18.91
N ASP A 93 15.16 -29.30 -17.80
CA ASP A 93 14.02 -28.36 -17.81
C ASP A 93 14.43 -27.02 -18.43
N GLY A 94 13.48 -26.33 -19.06
CA GLY A 94 13.75 -25.13 -19.87
C GLY A 94 14.14 -25.42 -21.32
N TYR A 95 14.14 -26.70 -21.73
CA TYR A 95 14.38 -27.10 -23.12
C TYR A 95 13.23 -27.94 -23.67
N GLN A 96 13.07 -27.85 -24.98
CA GLN A 96 12.27 -28.77 -25.79
C GLN A 96 13.17 -29.53 -26.75
N ILE A 97 12.68 -30.66 -27.26
CA ILE A 97 13.39 -31.57 -28.14
C ILE A 97 12.78 -31.42 -29.53
N ARG A 98 13.61 -31.16 -30.54
CA ARG A 98 13.22 -31.33 -31.94
C ARG A 98 13.82 -32.63 -32.48
N LEU A 99 13.02 -33.39 -33.21
CA LEU A 99 13.38 -34.65 -33.86
C LEU A 99 13.07 -34.54 -35.36
N TYR A 100 14.00 -34.99 -36.20
CA TYR A 100 13.81 -35.07 -37.65
C TYR A 100 14.52 -36.31 -38.20
N PHE A 101 14.04 -36.81 -39.34
CA PHE A 101 14.55 -38.02 -39.97
C PHE A 101 15.38 -37.66 -41.20
N MET A 102 16.59 -38.21 -41.29
CA MET A 102 17.47 -38.05 -42.46
C MET A 102 17.26 -39.17 -43.47
N HIS A 103 16.80 -40.33 -43.01
CA HIS A 103 16.45 -41.49 -43.83
C HIS A 103 15.25 -42.22 -43.22
N PHE A 104 14.32 -42.68 -44.07
CA PHE A 104 13.14 -43.42 -43.62
C PHE A 104 12.65 -44.40 -44.69
N ASP A 105 12.64 -45.68 -44.34
CA ASP A 105 12.28 -46.80 -45.21
C ASP A 105 11.79 -47.97 -44.34
N ILE A 106 10.49 -47.98 -44.06
CA ILE A 106 9.82 -48.96 -43.18
C ILE A 106 8.70 -49.65 -43.97
N GLU A 107 8.38 -50.90 -43.64
CA GLU A 107 7.28 -51.62 -44.29
C GLU A 107 5.95 -50.85 -44.21
N PRO A 108 5.28 -50.60 -45.35
CA PRO A 108 3.99 -49.92 -45.35
C PRO A 108 2.86 -50.88 -44.95
N SER A 109 1.90 -50.36 -44.18
CA SER A 109 0.67 -51.08 -43.82
C SER A 109 -0.44 -50.07 -43.51
N TYR A 110 -1.70 -50.49 -43.58
CA TYR A 110 -2.84 -49.62 -43.33
C TYR A 110 -2.76 -49.00 -41.93
N LEU A 111 -2.63 -47.68 -41.83
CA LEU A 111 -2.42 -46.96 -40.57
C LEU A 111 -1.19 -47.44 -39.77
N CYS A 112 -0.18 -47.98 -40.45
CA CYS A 112 1.06 -48.46 -39.85
C CYS A 112 0.86 -49.56 -38.78
N GLU A 113 -0.02 -50.53 -39.06
CA GLU A 113 -0.37 -51.62 -38.15
C GLU A 113 0.71 -52.73 -38.02
N TYR A 114 1.56 -52.92 -39.04
CA TYR A 114 2.65 -53.91 -39.02
C TYR A 114 3.92 -53.30 -38.42
N ASP A 115 4.71 -52.62 -39.25
CA ASP A 115 5.94 -51.96 -38.84
C ASP A 115 5.72 -50.45 -38.71
N TYR A 116 6.29 -49.85 -37.67
CA TYR A 116 6.12 -48.41 -37.44
C TYR A 116 7.24 -47.79 -36.63
N VAL A 117 7.33 -46.47 -36.75
CA VAL A 117 7.99 -45.59 -35.80
C VAL A 117 6.93 -44.68 -35.18
N LYS A 118 6.72 -44.79 -33.86
CA LYS A 118 5.84 -43.93 -33.09
C LYS A 118 6.65 -42.91 -32.30
N VAL A 119 6.17 -41.68 -32.25
CA VAL A 119 6.75 -40.60 -31.46
C VAL A 119 5.68 -40.07 -30.53
N TYR A 120 5.96 -40.09 -29.24
CA TYR A 120 5.03 -39.62 -28.21
C TYR A 120 5.76 -38.82 -27.13
N SER A 121 5.02 -37.92 -26.50
CA SER A 121 5.44 -37.18 -25.31
C SER A 121 4.54 -37.58 -24.16
N GLU A 122 5.10 -38.22 -23.13
CA GLU A 122 4.34 -38.82 -22.03
C GLU A 122 3.23 -39.79 -22.54
N SER A 123 1.97 -39.36 -22.57
CA SER A 123 0.82 -40.13 -23.07
C SER A 123 0.22 -39.59 -24.38
N GLU A 124 0.75 -38.49 -24.90
CA GLU A 124 0.31 -37.86 -26.14
C GLU A 124 1.07 -38.43 -27.33
N GLU A 125 0.37 -39.10 -28.24
CA GLU A 125 0.92 -39.54 -29.52
C GLU A 125 1.06 -38.33 -30.46
N LEU A 126 2.30 -37.95 -30.75
CA LEU A 126 2.62 -36.82 -31.61
C LEU A 126 2.59 -37.23 -33.10
N ALA A 127 3.08 -38.43 -33.40
CA ALA A 127 3.07 -38.98 -34.76
C ALA A 127 3.30 -40.50 -34.81
N VAL A 128 2.79 -41.11 -35.88
CA VAL A 128 3.07 -42.50 -36.28
C VAL A 128 3.51 -42.50 -37.74
N PHE A 129 4.59 -43.22 -38.04
CA PHE A 129 5.17 -43.28 -39.38
C PHE A 129 5.46 -44.70 -39.86
N CYS A 130 5.26 -44.94 -41.15
CA CYS A 130 5.64 -46.16 -41.87
C CYS A 130 5.68 -45.91 -43.40
N GLY A 131 6.20 -46.86 -44.17
CA GLY A 131 6.33 -46.74 -45.62
C GLY A 131 7.59 -46.02 -46.10
N ARG A 132 7.68 -45.81 -47.42
CA ARG A 132 8.76 -45.05 -48.11
C ARG A 132 8.30 -43.69 -48.64
N GLU A 133 7.02 -43.56 -48.96
CA GLU A 133 6.40 -42.35 -49.51
C GLU A 133 5.03 -42.16 -48.87
N ASN A 134 4.53 -40.93 -48.83
CA ASN A 134 3.20 -40.62 -48.27
C ASN A 134 2.07 -41.19 -49.16
N THR A 135 1.04 -41.74 -48.53
CA THR A 135 -0.19 -42.20 -49.20
C THR A 135 -1.44 -41.73 -48.41
N ASP A 136 -2.63 -42.18 -48.81
CA ASP A 136 -3.87 -41.89 -48.07
C ASP A 136 -3.93 -42.59 -46.69
N THR A 137 -3.12 -43.63 -46.47
CA THR A 137 -3.17 -44.50 -45.28
C THR A 137 -1.83 -44.64 -44.56
N GLU A 138 -0.73 -44.20 -45.18
CA GLU A 138 0.62 -44.20 -44.61
C GLU A 138 1.19 -42.78 -44.56
N ARG A 139 1.92 -42.48 -43.50
CA ARG A 139 2.64 -41.22 -43.32
C ARG A 139 4.13 -41.51 -43.16
N VAL A 140 4.97 -40.82 -43.92
CA VAL A 140 6.42 -40.75 -43.71
C VAL A 140 6.80 -39.39 -43.15
N PRO A 141 7.89 -39.28 -42.37
CA PRO A 141 8.28 -38.03 -41.73
C PRO A 141 8.72 -36.95 -42.73
N ALA A 142 9.34 -37.31 -43.86
CA ALA A 142 9.82 -36.36 -44.88
C ALA A 142 10.57 -35.16 -44.25
N ASP A 143 10.12 -33.93 -44.50
CA ASP A 143 10.69 -32.69 -43.94
C ASP A 143 10.06 -32.27 -42.59
N ASP A 144 9.22 -33.11 -41.98
CA ASP A 144 8.56 -32.81 -40.71
C ASP A 144 9.60 -32.75 -39.56
N VAL A 145 9.55 -31.66 -38.81
CA VAL A 145 10.29 -31.51 -37.55
C VAL A 145 9.31 -31.66 -36.40
N ILE A 146 9.48 -32.72 -35.62
CA ILE A 146 8.61 -33.04 -34.49
C ILE A 146 9.19 -32.36 -33.25
N THR A 147 8.41 -31.49 -32.63
CA THR A 147 8.80 -30.76 -31.42
C THR A 147 8.06 -31.35 -30.21
N SER A 148 8.81 -31.66 -29.14
CA SER A 148 8.20 -32.10 -27.88
C SER A 148 7.52 -30.93 -27.17
N PRO A 149 6.34 -31.13 -26.54
CA PRO A 149 5.69 -30.13 -25.69
C PRO A 149 6.52 -29.76 -24.44
N ARG A 150 7.28 -30.72 -23.89
CA ARG A 150 8.10 -30.58 -22.66
C ARG A 150 9.54 -31.07 -22.88
N SER A 151 10.29 -31.28 -21.81
CA SER A 151 11.68 -31.74 -21.78
C SER A 151 11.87 -33.25 -22.01
N GLU A 152 10.82 -33.98 -22.42
CA GLU A 152 10.86 -35.42 -22.69
C GLU A 152 10.22 -35.76 -24.04
N LEU A 153 10.79 -36.75 -24.73
CA LEU A 153 10.27 -37.30 -25.99
C LEU A 153 10.62 -38.79 -26.06
N SER A 154 9.66 -39.63 -26.42
CA SER A 154 9.87 -41.06 -26.63
C SER A 154 9.67 -41.45 -28.09
N VAL A 155 10.59 -42.25 -28.61
CA VAL A 155 10.54 -42.81 -29.95
C VAL A 155 10.50 -44.33 -29.85
N GLU A 156 9.51 -44.96 -30.46
CA GLU A 156 9.31 -46.41 -30.43
C GLU A 156 9.37 -46.96 -31.85
N PHE A 157 10.20 -47.98 -32.06
CA PHE A 157 10.27 -48.74 -33.30
C PHE A 157 9.75 -50.15 -33.06
N HIS A 158 8.81 -50.58 -33.90
CA HIS A 158 8.22 -51.91 -33.88
C HIS A 158 8.32 -52.54 -35.28
N SER A 159 8.70 -53.82 -35.33
CA SER A 159 8.59 -54.66 -36.52
C SER A 159 7.85 -55.97 -36.23
N ASP A 160 6.97 -56.39 -37.12
CA ASP A 160 6.19 -57.62 -36.97
C ASP A 160 6.98 -58.89 -37.35
N PHE A 161 6.30 -60.03 -37.59
CA PHE A 161 6.95 -61.31 -37.87
C PHE A 161 7.42 -61.51 -39.32
N SER A 162 7.09 -60.60 -40.24
CA SER A 162 7.32 -60.73 -41.67
C SER A 162 7.74 -59.43 -42.33
N ASN A 163 8.87 -59.45 -43.04
CA ASN A 163 9.23 -58.39 -43.97
C ASN A 163 9.24 -59.00 -45.36
N GLU A 164 8.29 -58.65 -46.23
CA GLU A 164 8.23 -59.21 -47.58
C GLU A 164 9.36 -58.67 -48.50
N GLU A 165 9.80 -57.45 -48.25
CA GLU A 165 10.92 -56.78 -48.92
C GLU A 165 12.09 -56.50 -47.98
N ARG A 166 13.19 -55.98 -48.55
CA ARG A 166 14.30 -55.42 -47.79
C ARG A 166 14.05 -53.94 -47.54
N TYR A 167 13.69 -53.61 -46.31
CA TYR A 167 13.56 -52.24 -45.82
C TYR A 167 14.81 -51.87 -45.03
N SER A 168 15.43 -50.73 -45.33
CA SER A 168 16.69 -50.28 -44.74
C SER A 168 16.52 -49.62 -43.36
N GLY A 169 15.29 -49.30 -42.96
CA GLY A 169 14.98 -48.73 -41.67
C GLY A 169 15.06 -47.20 -41.65
N PHE A 170 15.55 -46.63 -40.56
CA PHE A 170 15.59 -45.17 -40.40
C PHE A 170 16.85 -44.68 -39.71
N GLU A 171 17.19 -43.42 -39.99
CA GLU A 171 18.15 -42.61 -39.25
C GLU A 171 17.52 -41.28 -38.89
N ALA A 172 17.45 -40.99 -37.59
CA ALA A 172 16.88 -39.79 -37.02
C ALA A 172 17.90 -39.04 -36.17
N HIS A 173 17.75 -37.73 -36.11
CA HIS A 173 18.56 -36.85 -35.27
C HIS A 173 17.66 -36.01 -34.38
N TYR A 174 18.08 -35.84 -33.13
CA TYR A 174 17.40 -34.98 -32.20
C TYR A 174 18.35 -33.93 -31.62
N SER A 175 17.80 -32.80 -31.20
CA SER A 175 18.54 -31.79 -30.46
C SER A 175 17.62 -31.00 -29.54
N ALA A 176 18.12 -30.66 -28.37
CA ALA A 176 17.51 -29.72 -27.44
C ALA A 176 17.57 -28.29 -28.00
N PHE A 177 16.54 -27.51 -27.76
CA PHE A 177 16.54 -26.07 -27.96
C PHE A 177 15.84 -25.38 -26.79
N ASP A 178 16.33 -24.18 -26.50
CA ASP A 178 15.85 -23.34 -25.40
C ASP A 178 14.38 -22.95 -25.59
N VAL A 179 13.58 -23.08 -24.53
CA VAL A 179 12.21 -22.56 -24.48
C VAL A 179 12.30 -21.08 -24.18
N ASP A 180 11.67 -20.23 -25.00
CA ASP A 180 11.60 -18.79 -24.71
C ASP A 180 10.32 -18.50 -23.93
N GLU A 181 10.37 -18.57 -22.60
CA GLU A 181 9.20 -18.36 -21.73
C GLU A 181 8.66 -16.93 -21.81
N CYS A 182 9.39 -16.00 -22.43
CA CYS A 182 8.96 -14.61 -22.61
C CYS A 182 8.16 -14.38 -23.90
N ARG A 183 8.16 -15.34 -24.85
CA ARG A 183 7.44 -15.23 -26.12
C ARG A 183 5.99 -15.72 -26.03
N ASP A 184 5.74 -16.76 -25.25
CA ASP A 184 4.41 -17.35 -25.10
C ASP A 184 3.60 -16.58 -24.05
N ARG A 185 3.00 -15.48 -24.50
CA ARG A 185 1.98 -14.75 -23.73
C ARG A 185 0.63 -15.46 -23.85
N ASN A 186 0.52 -16.67 -23.30
CA ASN A 186 -0.83 -17.17 -23.00
C ASN A 186 -1.38 -16.26 -21.89
N ASP A 187 -2.42 -15.50 -22.21
CA ASP A 187 -2.97 -14.41 -21.39
C ASP A 187 -3.47 -14.85 -19.99
N GLU A 188 -3.58 -16.15 -19.73
CA GLU A 188 -4.11 -16.68 -18.46
C GLU A 188 -3.04 -16.84 -17.36
N ASP A 189 -1.75 -16.84 -17.68
CA ASP A 189 -0.67 -16.95 -16.69
C ASP A 189 0.55 -16.11 -17.12
N LEU A 190 0.52 -14.80 -16.85
CA LEU A 190 1.67 -13.94 -17.05
C LEU A 190 2.87 -14.46 -16.24
N VAL A 191 3.89 -14.94 -16.94
CA VAL A 191 5.10 -15.53 -16.36
C VAL A 191 5.86 -14.54 -15.46
N CYS A 192 5.89 -13.26 -15.84
CA CYS A 192 6.47 -12.15 -15.09
C CYS A 192 5.53 -10.95 -15.10
N ASP A 193 5.44 -10.26 -13.95
CA ASP A 193 4.54 -9.12 -13.78
C ASP A 193 4.98 -7.88 -14.59
N HIS A 194 6.29 -7.60 -14.66
CA HIS A 194 6.82 -6.44 -15.38
C HIS A 194 7.73 -6.79 -16.55
N PHE A 195 8.93 -7.30 -16.27
CA PHE A 195 9.91 -7.62 -17.30
C PHE A 195 10.32 -9.08 -17.18
N CYS A 196 10.29 -9.77 -18.32
CA CYS A 196 10.76 -11.14 -18.47
C CYS A 196 12.11 -11.14 -19.19
N HIS A 197 13.06 -11.94 -18.70
CA HIS A 197 14.39 -12.10 -19.29
C HIS A 197 14.64 -13.59 -19.54
N ASN A 198 14.63 -13.98 -20.82
CA ASN A 198 14.98 -15.32 -21.24
C ASN A 198 16.51 -15.51 -21.26
N TYR A 199 16.98 -16.69 -20.85
CA TYR A 199 18.35 -17.15 -21.00
C TYR A 199 18.36 -18.65 -21.31
N ILE A 200 19.50 -19.16 -21.78
CA ILE A 200 19.61 -20.57 -22.14
C ILE A 200 19.36 -21.48 -20.92
N GLY A 201 18.23 -22.19 -20.92
CA GLY A 201 17.77 -23.08 -19.87
C GLY A 201 16.83 -22.47 -18.82
N GLY A 202 16.29 -21.28 -19.06
CA GLY A 202 15.22 -20.73 -18.24
C GLY A 202 15.06 -19.21 -18.33
N PHE A 203 14.30 -18.64 -17.40
CA PHE A 203 14.04 -17.20 -17.36
C PHE A 203 14.14 -16.63 -15.95
N TYR A 204 14.16 -15.30 -15.86
CA TYR A 204 13.94 -14.60 -14.59
C TYR A 204 13.14 -13.31 -14.81
N CYS A 205 12.46 -12.86 -13.75
CA CYS A 205 11.69 -11.64 -13.77
C CYS A 205 12.45 -10.46 -13.14
N SER A 206 12.14 -9.25 -13.58
CA SER A 206 12.60 -8.03 -12.91
C SER A 206 11.51 -6.96 -12.92
N CYS A 207 11.65 -5.97 -12.03
CA CYS A 207 10.64 -4.95 -11.81
C CYS A 207 11.02 -3.57 -12.39
N ARG A 208 10.00 -2.73 -12.59
CA ARG A 208 10.18 -1.30 -12.90
C ARG A 208 10.85 -0.57 -11.73
N TYR A 209 11.42 0.59 -12.02
CA TYR A 209 12.01 1.45 -10.99
C TYR A 209 10.95 1.82 -9.93
N GLY A 210 11.31 1.70 -8.64
CA GLY A 210 10.40 1.95 -7.52
C GLY A 210 9.66 0.72 -7.00
N TYR A 211 9.78 -0.42 -7.69
CA TYR A 211 9.21 -1.70 -7.29
C TYR A 211 10.30 -2.68 -6.86
N LEU A 212 9.91 -3.66 -6.05
CA LEU A 212 10.76 -4.73 -5.56
C LEU A 212 10.22 -6.08 -6.05
N LEU A 213 11.12 -6.94 -6.53
CA LEU A 213 10.75 -8.31 -6.88
C LEU A 213 10.34 -9.06 -5.61
N HIS A 214 9.15 -9.64 -5.63
CA HIS A 214 8.62 -10.42 -4.52
C HIS A 214 9.36 -11.76 -4.38
N SER A 215 9.15 -12.47 -3.26
CA SER A 215 9.83 -13.72 -2.94
C SER A 215 9.40 -14.91 -3.82
N ASP A 216 8.30 -14.76 -4.56
CA ASP A 216 7.87 -15.70 -5.61
C ASP A 216 8.71 -15.59 -6.90
N ASN A 217 9.64 -14.62 -6.97
CA ASN A 217 10.47 -14.29 -8.13
C ASN A 217 9.68 -13.94 -9.41
N ARG A 218 8.41 -13.54 -9.27
CA ARG A 218 7.51 -13.22 -10.40
C ARG A 218 6.83 -11.87 -10.24
N THR A 219 6.20 -11.60 -9.10
CA THR A 219 5.40 -10.39 -8.87
C THR A 219 6.26 -9.22 -8.39
N CYS A 220 5.80 -8.00 -8.68
CA CYS A 220 6.50 -6.78 -8.29
C CYS A 220 5.70 -6.00 -7.26
N LYS A 221 6.21 -5.95 -6.03
CA LYS A 221 5.59 -5.23 -4.92
C LYS A 221 6.18 -3.84 -4.69
N VAL A 222 5.51 -3.04 -3.86
CA VAL A 222 6.00 -1.73 -3.41
C VAL A 222 6.18 -1.69 -1.89
N GLU A 223 7.02 -0.78 -1.41
CA GLU A 223 7.11 -0.44 0.02
C GLU A 223 6.25 0.79 0.31
N CYS A 224 5.19 0.58 1.10
CA CYS A 224 4.14 1.56 1.35
C CYS A 224 3.70 1.62 2.83
N ASN A 225 4.57 1.18 3.75
CA ASN A 225 4.23 1.05 5.20
C ASN A 225 4.70 2.20 6.09
N ASP A 226 5.40 3.20 5.55
CA ASP A 226 6.03 4.26 6.35
C ASP A 226 5.26 5.58 6.36
N SER A 227 4.03 5.59 5.86
CA SER A 227 3.26 6.83 5.68
C SER A 227 2.44 7.21 6.93
N VAL A 228 2.79 8.37 7.52
CA VAL A 228 2.05 8.98 8.64
C VAL A 228 1.56 10.37 8.24
N PHE A 229 0.26 10.60 8.35
CA PHE A 229 -0.44 11.81 7.95
C PHE A 229 -0.91 12.59 9.18
N MET A 230 -0.42 13.82 9.35
CA MET A 230 -0.71 14.70 10.50
C MET A 230 -1.49 15.97 10.14
N GLU A 231 -1.68 16.26 8.85
CA GLU A 231 -2.46 17.41 8.36
C GLU A 231 -3.96 17.23 8.67
N ARG A 232 -4.72 18.31 8.88
CA ARG A 232 -6.18 18.24 9.17
C ARG A 232 -7.00 17.67 8.02
N SER A 233 -6.49 17.76 6.81
CA SER A 233 -7.11 17.14 5.64
C SER A 233 -6.04 16.67 4.67
N GLY A 234 -6.33 15.63 3.92
CA GLY A 234 -5.42 15.12 2.91
C GLY A 234 -6.08 14.08 2.02
N GLU A 235 -5.27 13.53 1.11
CA GLU A 235 -5.69 12.55 0.12
C GLU A 235 -4.76 11.34 0.20
N ILE A 236 -5.34 10.14 0.11
CA ILE A 236 -4.63 8.86 0.14
C ILE A 236 -5.21 8.01 -0.97
N ALA A 237 -4.35 7.34 -1.75
CA ALA A 237 -4.76 6.45 -2.81
C ALA A 237 -3.88 5.19 -2.81
N SER A 238 -4.36 4.13 -3.45
CA SER A 238 -3.52 2.99 -3.80
C SER A 238 -2.33 3.44 -4.65
N ALA A 239 -1.22 2.72 -4.55
CA ALA A 239 -0.03 3.00 -5.35
C ALA A 239 -0.40 3.00 -6.85
N ASP A 240 0.17 3.95 -7.59
CA ASP A 240 -0.05 4.16 -9.04
C ASP A 240 -1.48 4.50 -9.49
N PHE A 241 -2.44 4.70 -8.58
CA PHE A 241 -3.81 5.11 -8.92
C PHE A 241 -3.82 6.32 -9.88
N PRO A 242 -4.61 6.29 -10.98
CA PRO A 242 -5.69 5.34 -11.30
C PRO A 242 -5.25 4.17 -12.20
N LYS A 243 -3.98 3.76 -12.17
CA LYS A 243 -3.51 2.54 -12.84
C LYS A 243 -3.65 1.34 -11.92
N PRO A 244 -3.55 0.10 -12.46
CA PRO A 244 -3.58 -1.11 -11.65
C PRO A 244 -2.61 -1.05 -10.46
N TYR A 245 -3.08 -1.43 -9.29
CA TYR A 245 -2.24 -1.42 -8.10
C TYR A 245 -1.18 -2.53 -8.15
N PRO A 246 -0.02 -2.33 -7.50
CA PRO A 246 1.01 -3.36 -7.39
C PRO A 246 0.51 -4.61 -6.68
N LYS A 247 0.82 -5.78 -7.23
CA LYS A 247 0.55 -7.09 -6.63
C LYS A 247 1.43 -7.32 -5.39
N SER A 248 1.03 -8.26 -4.55
CA SER A 248 1.79 -8.81 -3.42
C SER A 248 2.31 -7.73 -2.47
N SER A 249 1.50 -6.70 -2.27
CA SER A 249 1.83 -5.52 -1.49
C SER A 249 0.88 -5.38 -0.29
N ASP A 250 1.48 -5.16 0.88
CA ASP A 250 0.79 -4.77 2.10
C ASP A 250 1.12 -3.32 2.39
N CYS A 251 0.14 -2.44 2.26
CA CYS A 251 0.28 -0.99 2.49
C CYS A 251 -0.43 -0.54 3.75
N MET A 252 0.28 0.18 4.61
CA MET A 252 -0.21 0.73 5.86
C MET A 252 -0.13 2.26 5.83
N TYR A 253 -1.30 2.90 5.92
CA TYR A 253 -1.44 4.35 5.99
C TYR A 253 -1.97 4.73 7.37
N ARG A 254 -1.26 5.59 8.09
CA ARG A 254 -1.65 6.02 9.44
C ARG A 254 -1.99 7.50 9.46
N ILE A 255 -3.20 7.85 9.87
CA ILE A 255 -3.63 9.23 10.07
C ILE A 255 -3.67 9.49 11.58
N GLU A 256 -2.95 10.51 12.03
CA GLU A 256 -2.89 10.90 13.44
C GLU A 256 -3.27 12.37 13.61
N GLN A 257 -4.18 12.64 14.53
CA GLN A 257 -4.60 13.98 14.92
C GLN A 257 -4.53 14.12 16.44
N GLU A 258 -4.46 15.36 16.90
CA GLU A 258 -4.56 15.67 18.33
C GLU A 258 -5.88 15.17 18.93
N GLU A 259 -5.85 14.86 20.22
CA GLU A 259 -7.02 14.42 20.95
C GLU A 259 -8.10 15.51 20.96
N GLY A 260 -9.34 15.14 20.60
CA GLY A 260 -10.46 16.08 20.44
C GLY A 260 -10.90 16.25 18.98
N PHE A 261 -10.07 15.83 18.03
CA PHE A 261 -10.49 15.68 16.64
C PHE A 261 -11.13 14.32 16.35
N GLN A 262 -12.01 14.30 15.36
CA GLN A 262 -12.59 13.08 14.79
C GLN A 262 -12.30 13.05 13.30
N ILE A 263 -11.69 11.96 12.85
CA ILE A 263 -11.34 11.76 11.45
C ILE A 263 -12.56 11.21 10.71
N THR A 264 -12.84 11.77 9.56
CA THR A 264 -13.82 11.27 8.60
C THR A 264 -13.10 10.93 7.31
N LEU A 265 -13.39 9.75 6.76
CA LEU A 265 -12.88 9.31 5.47
C LEU A 265 -14.00 9.40 4.43
N GLU A 266 -13.66 9.81 3.23
CA GLU A 266 -14.57 9.89 2.09
C GLU A 266 -13.89 9.27 0.87
N PHE A 267 -14.32 8.06 0.53
CA PHE A 267 -13.83 7.33 -0.63
C PHE A 267 -14.43 7.93 -1.92
N ASP A 268 -13.59 8.02 -2.95
CA ASP A 268 -14.01 8.36 -4.32
C ASP A 268 -14.99 7.29 -4.84
N ASP A 269 -15.83 7.67 -5.80
CA ASP A 269 -16.74 6.74 -6.50
C ASP A 269 -15.94 5.74 -7.36
N THR A 270 -14.73 6.13 -7.81
CA THR A 270 -13.80 5.25 -8.51
C THR A 270 -13.17 4.27 -7.52
N PHE A 271 -13.71 3.06 -7.47
CA PHE A 271 -13.31 2.02 -6.54
C PHE A 271 -13.37 0.67 -7.25
N ASP A 272 -12.23 -0.02 -7.31
CA ASP A 272 -12.10 -1.31 -7.99
C ASP A 272 -10.99 -2.11 -7.31
N ILE A 273 -11.39 -3.15 -6.58
CA ILE A 273 -10.50 -4.04 -5.85
C ILE A 273 -11.00 -5.46 -6.08
N GLU A 274 -10.09 -6.40 -6.35
CA GLU A 274 -10.45 -7.78 -6.66
C GLU A 274 -11.35 -8.41 -5.59
N ASP A 275 -12.46 -9.03 -6.01
CA ASP A 275 -13.47 -9.60 -5.13
C ASP A 275 -13.91 -11.01 -5.57
N HIS A 276 -14.84 -11.60 -4.82
CA HIS A 276 -15.43 -12.89 -5.14
C HIS A 276 -16.93 -12.87 -4.84
N PRO A 277 -17.79 -13.47 -5.69
CA PRO A 277 -19.24 -13.40 -5.51
C PRO A 277 -19.76 -14.10 -4.25
N GLU A 278 -19.07 -15.13 -3.76
CA GLU A 278 -19.52 -15.94 -2.62
C GLU A 278 -18.79 -15.67 -1.31
N VAL A 279 -17.56 -15.12 -1.37
CA VAL A 279 -16.69 -14.95 -0.21
C VAL A 279 -16.31 -13.49 -0.16
N SER A 280 -16.48 -12.85 0.99
CA SER A 280 -16.17 -11.43 1.14
C SER A 280 -14.66 -11.21 1.09
N CYS A 281 -14.19 -10.55 0.03
CA CYS A 281 -12.81 -10.07 -0.15
C CYS A 281 -11.72 -11.11 0.17
N PRO A 282 -11.69 -12.26 -0.53
CA PRO A 282 -10.72 -13.33 -0.26
C PRO A 282 -9.33 -13.05 -0.84
N TYR A 283 -9.25 -12.20 -1.87
CA TYR A 283 -8.04 -11.84 -2.59
C TYR A 283 -7.50 -10.53 -2.01
N ASP A 284 -8.12 -9.42 -2.38
CA ASP A 284 -7.67 -8.08 -2.04
C ASP A 284 -8.66 -7.37 -1.14
N PHE A 285 -8.17 -6.48 -0.27
CA PHE A 285 -9.05 -5.76 0.64
C PHE A 285 -8.44 -4.49 1.24
N ILE A 286 -9.33 -3.57 1.63
CA ILE A 286 -9.04 -2.51 2.59
C ILE A 286 -9.66 -2.84 3.95
N LYS A 287 -8.88 -2.73 5.03
CA LYS A 287 -9.35 -2.74 6.41
C LYS A 287 -8.97 -1.44 7.10
N ILE A 288 -9.87 -0.90 7.91
CA ILE A 288 -9.70 0.37 8.59
C ILE A 288 -9.86 0.15 10.09
N GLN A 289 -8.81 0.43 10.86
CA GLN A 289 -8.82 0.43 12.32
C GLN A 289 -8.90 1.87 12.83
N ALA A 290 -9.94 2.21 13.59
CA ALA A 290 -10.09 3.52 14.23
C ALA A 290 -10.39 3.36 15.71
N GLY A 291 -9.38 3.58 16.56
CA GLY A 291 -9.46 3.20 17.98
C GLY A 291 -9.79 1.70 18.13
N ASP A 292 -10.88 1.39 18.83
CA ASP A 292 -11.37 0.00 19.04
C ASP A 292 -12.31 -0.51 17.94
N ARG A 293 -12.60 0.30 16.92
CA ARG A 293 -13.55 -0.04 15.86
C ARG A 293 -12.82 -0.46 14.59
N GLU A 294 -13.30 -1.54 13.99
CA GLU A 294 -12.86 -2.02 12.68
C GLU A 294 -13.95 -1.77 11.63
N PHE A 295 -13.54 -1.37 10.43
CA PHE A 295 -14.39 -1.24 9.26
C PHE A 295 -13.78 -2.05 8.11
N GLY A 296 -14.65 -2.67 7.31
CA GLY A 296 -14.27 -3.57 6.22
C GLY A 296 -14.27 -5.05 6.62
N PRO A 297 -13.65 -5.94 5.84
CA PRO A 297 -12.89 -5.63 4.62
C PRO A 297 -13.77 -5.04 3.51
N PHE A 298 -13.21 -4.11 2.73
CA PHE A 298 -13.85 -3.54 1.53
C PHE A 298 -13.12 -3.99 0.27
N CYS A 299 -13.88 -4.42 -0.73
CA CYS A 299 -13.43 -4.85 -2.06
C CYS A 299 -14.59 -4.71 -3.07
N GLY A 300 -14.35 -5.04 -4.33
CA GLY A 300 -15.32 -4.99 -5.43
C GLY A 300 -15.34 -3.63 -6.13
N ASP A 301 -16.44 -3.38 -6.84
CA ASP A 301 -16.65 -2.19 -7.69
C ASP A 301 -17.45 -1.06 -7.01
N ARG A 302 -17.85 -1.27 -5.74
CA ARG A 302 -18.70 -0.35 -4.99
C ARG A 302 -17.97 0.29 -3.84
N SER A 303 -17.73 1.59 -4.00
CA SER A 303 -17.13 2.44 -2.97
C SER A 303 -17.93 2.37 -1.65
N PRO A 304 -17.25 2.26 -0.49
CA PRO A 304 -17.91 2.35 0.81
C PRO A 304 -18.39 3.77 1.13
N GLY A 305 -18.01 4.78 0.33
CA GLY A 305 -18.39 6.17 0.51
C GLY A 305 -17.83 6.79 1.79
N LYS A 306 -18.68 7.46 2.56
CA LYS A 306 -18.27 8.20 3.77
C LYS A 306 -18.21 7.31 5.00
N VAL A 307 -17.05 7.25 5.65
CA VAL A 307 -16.81 6.51 6.90
C VAL A 307 -16.55 7.47 8.06
N LEU A 308 -17.49 7.50 9.02
CA LEU A 308 -17.37 8.26 10.26
C LEU A 308 -16.62 7.43 11.31
N THR A 309 -15.33 7.71 11.48
CA THR A 309 -14.47 6.85 12.31
C THR A 309 -14.72 7.06 13.81
N GLY A 310 -15.01 8.30 14.22
CA GLY A 310 -15.17 8.69 15.62
C GLY A 310 -13.86 8.64 16.43
N SER A 311 -12.70 8.60 15.76
CA SER A 311 -11.39 8.57 16.39
C SER A 311 -10.47 9.65 15.83
N ASN A 312 -9.47 10.07 16.62
CA ASN A 312 -8.38 10.94 16.19
C ASN A 312 -7.18 10.14 15.62
N THR A 313 -7.26 8.80 15.59
CA THR A 313 -6.22 7.94 14.99
C THR A 313 -6.86 6.85 14.15
N VAL A 314 -6.40 6.73 12.90
CA VAL A 314 -6.92 5.77 11.92
C VAL A 314 -5.75 5.07 11.23
N ASN A 315 -5.75 3.73 11.23
CA ASN A 315 -4.84 2.91 10.43
C ASN A 315 -5.62 2.26 9.29
N ILE A 316 -5.16 2.44 8.06
CA ILE A 316 -5.73 1.84 6.85
C ILE A 316 -4.73 0.81 6.35
N LEU A 317 -5.16 -0.46 6.29
CA LEU A 317 -4.42 -1.55 5.69
C LEU A 317 -5.03 -1.87 4.33
N PHE A 318 -4.23 -1.81 3.28
CA PHE A 318 -4.57 -2.32 1.95
C PHE A 318 -3.70 -3.51 1.63
N HIS A 319 -4.33 -4.65 1.36
CA HIS A 319 -3.69 -5.91 0.99
C HIS A 319 -4.01 -6.25 -0.47
N SER A 320 -2.99 -6.68 -1.20
CA SER A 320 -3.09 -7.18 -2.58
C SER A 320 -2.38 -8.52 -2.72
N ASP A 321 -3.00 -9.47 -3.41
CA ASP A 321 -2.47 -10.80 -3.68
C ASP A 321 -1.56 -10.82 -4.91
N ASN A 322 -1.25 -12.00 -5.45
CA ASN A 322 -0.30 -12.15 -6.56
C ASN A 322 -0.95 -12.06 -7.96
N SER A 323 -2.21 -11.62 -8.05
CA SER A 323 -2.99 -11.52 -9.28
C SER A 323 -3.78 -10.21 -9.36
N GLY A 324 -4.67 -10.09 -10.35
CA GLY A 324 -5.49 -8.90 -10.56
C GLY A 324 -4.83 -7.79 -11.39
N GLU A 325 -5.68 -6.99 -12.06
CA GLU A 325 -5.28 -5.77 -12.78
C GLU A 325 -6.24 -4.62 -12.41
N ASN A 326 -6.85 -4.70 -11.23
CA ASN A 326 -7.85 -3.75 -10.74
C ASN A 326 -7.20 -2.38 -10.45
N ILE A 327 -7.94 -1.30 -10.71
CA ILE A 327 -7.38 0.07 -10.69
C ILE A 327 -7.19 0.65 -9.29
N GLY A 328 -7.79 0.04 -8.26
CA GLY A 328 -7.63 0.42 -6.87
C GLY A 328 -8.62 1.48 -6.39
N TRP A 329 -8.13 2.37 -5.54
CA TRP A 329 -9.00 3.25 -4.75
C TRP A 329 -8.30 4.55 -4.40
N LYS A 330 -9.12 5.56 -4.13
CA LYS A 330 -8.70 6.87 -3.64
C LYS A 330 -9.69 7.35 -2.59
N LEU A 331 -9.19 8.04 -1.57
CA LEU A 331 -10.00 8.69 -0.55
C LEU A 331 -9.42 10.04 -0.16
N THR A 332 -10.29 10.89 0.36
CA THR A 332 -9.89 12.07 1.11
C THR A 332 -10.24 11.87 2.58
N TYR A 333 -9.48 12.51 3.46
CA TYR A 333 -9.78 12.53 4.88
C TYR A 333 -9.85 13.97 5.38
N THR A 334 -10.69 14.19 6.37
CA THR A 334 -10.83 15.47 7.08
C THR A 334 -10.96 15.22 8.57
N SER A 335 -10.35 16.08 9.40
CA SER A 335 -10.50 16.06 10.84
C SER A 335 -11.43 17.19 11.28
N THR A 336 -12.50 16.84 11.99
CA THR A 336 -13.48 17.79 12.53
C THR A 336 -13.45 17.74 14.05
N GLY A 337 -13.49 18.92 14.68
CA GLY A 337 -13.61 19.05 16.13
C GLY A 337 -15.04 19.35 16.56
N SER A 338 -15.26 19.48 17.86
CA SER A 338 -16.52 20.03 18.41
C SER A 338 -16.70 21.47 17.93
N GLU A 339 -17.91 21.82 17.49
CA GLU A 339 -18.27 23.18 17.08
C GLU A 339 -18.60 24.04 18.30
N CYS A 340 -18.10 25.27 18.32
CA CYS A 340 -18.44 26.25 19.34
C CYS A 340 -19.63 27.12 18.92
N PRO A 341 -20.46 27.62 19.88
CA PRO A 341 -21.60 28.47 19.56
C PRO A 341 -21.20 29.70 18.74
N PRO A 342 -22.04 30.14 17.78
CA PRO A 342 -21.78 31.35 17.01
C PRO A 342 -21.60 32.56 17.93
N LEU A 343 -20.51 33.29 17.72
CA LEU A 343 -20.23 34.52 18.45
C LEU A 343 -20.82 35.72 17.73
N THR A 344 -21.24 36.71 18.52
CA THR A 344 -21.66 38.02 18.00
C THR A 344 -20.54 39.02 18.23
N THR A 345 -20.24 39.85 17.24
CA THR A 345 -19.25 40.91 17.37
C THR A 345 -19.67 41.86 18.50
N PRO A 346 -18.79 42.17 19.47
CA PRO A 346 -19.12 43.11 20.54
C PRO A 346 -19.41 44.50 19.95
N LEU A 347 -20.27 45.27 20.61
CA LEU A 347 -20.56 46.64 20.18
C LEU A 347 -19.28 47.49 20.29
N ASN A 348 -18.92 48.20 19.22
CA ASN A 348 -17.67 48.96 19.10
C ASN A 348 -16.40 48.09 19.21
N GLY A 349 -16.46 46.86 18.72
CA GLY A 349 -15.32 45.96 18.64
C GLY A 349 -15.41 44.97 17.49
N GLN A 350 -14.34 44.21 17.31
CA GLN A 350 -14.11 43.35 16.16
C GLN A 350 -13.59 41.99 16.60
N LEU A 351 -13.92 40.96 15.82
CA LEU A 351 -13.47 39.58 16.01
C LEU A 351 -12.62 39.17 14.81
N GLU A 352 -11.42 38.64 15.06
CA GLU A 352 -10.52 38.16 14.01
C GLU A 352 -9.96 36.77 14.32
N PRO A 353 -10.06 35.78 13.40
CA PRO A 353 -10.78 35.84 12.14
C PRO A 353 -12.29 35.74 12.35
N LEU A 354 -13.10 36.47 11.58
CA LEU A 354 -14.55 36.29 11.55
C LEU A 354 -14.91 35.10 10.65
N GLN A 355 -15.38 34.02 11.25
CA GLN A 355 -15.81 32.80 10.56
C GLN A 355 -17.29 32.50 10.82
N SER A 356 -17.92 31.74 9.92
CA SER A 356 -19.30 31.28 10.08
C SER A 356 -19.44 30.11 11.07
N ASN A 357 -18.36 29.37 11.30
CA ASN A 357 -18.28 28.22 12.19
C ASN A 357 -16.86 28.16 12.77
N TYR A 358 -16.75 27.88 14.06
CA TYR A 358 -15.48 27.69 14.76
C TYR A 358 -15.49 26.29 15.39
N ILE A 359 -14.41 25.57 15.20
CA ILE A 359 -14.24 24.22 15.73
C ILE A 359 -13.08 24.16 16.73
N PHE A 360 -13.00 23.08 17.49
CA PHE A 360 -11.92 22.83 18.44
C PHE A 360 -10.54 23.26 17.91
N LYS A 361 -9.79 24.00 18.76
CA LYS A 361 -8.50 24.66 18.52
C LYS A 361 -8.52 25.93 17.66
N ASP A 362 -9.67 26.33 17.13
CA ASP A 362 -9.79 27.66 16.55
C ASP A 362 -9.68 28.70 17.68
N HIS A 363 -8.99 29.79 17.40
CA HIS A 363 -8.84 30.91 18.30
C HIS A 363 -9.30 32.17 17.59
N ILE A 364 -9.98 33.02 18.34
CA ILE A 364 -10.38 34.35 17.90
C ILE A 364 -9.73 35.39 18.78
N THR A 365 -9.39 36.52 18.17
CA THR A 365 -8.86 37.69 18.85
C THR A 365 -9.95 38.76 18.86
N VAL A 366 -10.29 39.23 20.06
CA VAL A 366 -11.22 40.35 20.27
C VAL A 366 -10.41 41.63 20.41
N THR A 367 -10.80 42.66 19.66
CA THR A 367 -10.26 44.02 19.74
C THR A 367 -11.39 45.05 19.76
N CYS A 368 -11.13 46.26 20.24
CA CYS A 368 -12.10 47.35 20.25
C CYS A 368 -11.80 48.40 19.17
N ASP A 369 -12.86 49.09 18.72
CA ASP A 369 -12.74 50.22 17.82
C ASP A 369 -11.98 51.39 18.49
N PRO A 370 -11.32 52.27 17.72
CA PRO A 370 -10.63 53.44 18.27
C PRO A 370 -11.51 54.27 19.20
N GLY A 371 -10.99 54.60 20.39
CA GLY A 371 -11.75 55.31 21.43
C GLY A 371 -12.48 54.42 22.42
N TYR A 372 -12.35 53.10 22.30
CA TYR A 372 -12.85 52.11 23.25
C TYR A 372 -11.71 51.27 23.83
N SER A 373 -11.87 50.87 25.09
CA SER A 373 -10.94 50.00 25.83
C SER A 373 -11.60 48.63 26.08
N LEU A 374 -10.86 47.54 25.85
CA LEU A 374 -11.35 46.18 26.05
C LEU A 374 -11.21 45.81 27.52
N ARG A 375 -12.33 45.51 28.19
CA ARG A 375 -12.35 45.22 29.63
C ARG A 375 -13.12 43.96 29.99
N GLN A 376 -12.57 43.20 30.94
CA GLN A 376 -13.20 42.05 31.58
C GLN A 376 -12.78 41.99 33.06
N ASP A 377 -13.73 41.87 33.99
CA ASP A 377 -13.49 41.79 35.44
C ASP A 377 -12.51 42.86 35.98
N ASP A 378 -12.76 44.13 35.63
CA ASP A 378 -11.94 45.31 35.99
C ASP A 378 -10.49 45.29 35.47
N LYS A 379 -10.15 44.38 34.56
CA LYS A 379 -8.86 44.35 33.86
C LYS A 379 -9.02 44.87 32.44
N GLU A 380 -8.03 45.65 32.00
CA GLU A 380 -7.95 46.20 30.65
C GLU A 380 -6.95 45.41 29.82
N PHE A 381 -7.32 45.10 28.58
CA PHE A 381 -6.55 44.30 27.63
C PHE A 381 -6.37 45.07 26.32
N GLU A 382 -5.24 44.87 25.65
CA GLU A 382 -5.03 45.40 24.29
C GLU A 382 -5.77 44.54 23.24
N HIS A 383 -5.68 43.22 23.41
CA HIS A 383 -6.42 42.21 22.68
C HIS A 383 -6.73 41.05 23.63
N TYR A 384 -7.80 40.30 23.35
CA TYR A 384 -8.19 39.15 24.15
C TYR A 384 -8.43 37.93 23.27
N GLN A 385 -7.72 36.83 23.54
CA GLN A 385 -7.85 35.59 22.80
C GLN A 385 -8.87 34.67 23.46
N ILE A 386 -9.79 34.13 22.67
CA ILE A 386 -10.77 33.13 23.10
C ILE A 386 -10.61 31.90 22.22
N ASP A 387 -10.52 30.73 22.83
CA ASP A 387 -10.24 29.46 22.16
C ASP A 387 -11.49 28.56 22.19
N CYS A 388 -11.77 27.88 21.09
CA CYS A 388 -12.79 26.85 21.04
C CYS A 388 -12.27 25.54 21.64
N GLN A 389 -12.91 25.09 22.72
CA GLN A 389 -12.47 23.96 23.53
C GLN A 389 -13.01 22.62 23.02
N LYS A 390 -12.44 21.52 23.54
CA LYS A 390 -12.75 20.14 23.10
C LYS A 390 -14.22 19.78 23.30
N ASP A 391 -14.88 20.35 24.30
CA ASP A 391 -16.29 20.13 24.61
C ASP A 391 -17.25 21.01 23.80
N GLY A 392 -16.73 21.86 22.91
CA GLY A 392 -17.53 22.81 22.13
C GLY A 392 -17.90 24.07 22.90
N SER A 393 -17.27 24.34 24.04
CA SER A 393 -17.41 25.62 24.75
C SER A 393 -16.28 26.60 24.40
N TRP A 394 -16.54 27.89 24.58
CA TRP A 394 -15.51 28.92 24.48
C TRP A 394 -14.74 29.02 25.79
N SER A 395 -13.42 29.27 25.71
CA SER A 395 -12.56 29.37 26.90
C SER A 395 -12.92 30.53 27.85
N SER A 396 -13.65 31.54 27.36
CA SER A 396 -14.08 32.72 28.10
C SER A 396 -15.25 33.40 27.37
N ASP A 397 -16.03 34.21 28.09
CA ASP A 397 -17.05 35.10 27.50
C ASP A 397 -16.39 36.30 26.78
N ILE A 398 -17.09 36.90 25.82
CA ILE A 398 -16.59 38.07 25.07
C ILE A 398 -16.45 39.29 26.02
N PRO A 399 -15.25 39.89 26.14
CA PRO A 399 -15.05 41.12 26.91
C PRO A 399 -15.80 42.32 26.31
N GLN A 400 -16.07 43.33 27.13
CA GLN A 400 -16.82 44.51 26.70
C GLN A 400 -15.89 45.61 26.21
N CYS A 401 -16.28 46.27 25.10
CA CYS A 401 -15.65 47.50 24.64
C CYS A 401 -16.31 48.70 25.31
N ILE A 402 -15.59 49.33 26.23
CA ILE A 402 -16.07 50.46 27.01
C ILE A 402 -15.38 51.72 26.50
N MET A 403 -16.18 52.74 26.18
CA MET A 403 -15.66 54.02 25.69
C MET A 403 -14.64 54.59 26.67
N VAL A 404 -13.49 55.02 26.15
CA VAL A 404 -12.39 55.56 26.95
C VAL A 404 -12.87 56.81 27.68
N ASP A 405 -12.57 56.86 28.98
CA ASP A 405 -12.83 58.02 29.84
C ASP A 405 -11.49 58.59 30.27
N CYS A 406 -11.22 59.86 29.91
CA CYS A 406 -9.99 60.56 30.29
C CYS A 406 -9.98 61.03 31.75
N GLY A 407 -11.08 60.81 32.47
CA GLY A 407 -11.25 61.19 33.86
C GLY A 407 -11.39 62.70 34.07
N PRO A 408 -11.68 63.11 35.31
CA PRO A 408 -11.73 64.51 35.68
C PRO A 408 -10.35 65.15 35.49
N VAL A 409 -10.35 66.42 35.12
CA VAL A 409 -9.13 67.21 35.02
C VAL A 409 -8.69 67.63 36.42
N ASP A 410 -7.45 67.33 36.81
CA ASP A 410 -6.88 67.80 38.08
C ASP A 410 -6.66 69.32 38.05
N LEU A 411 -7.51 70.04 38.79
CA LEU A 411 -7.52 71.51 38.86
C LEU A 411 -6.53 72.02 39.91
N VAL A 412 -5.23 71.97 39.62
CA VAL A 412 -4.23 72.73 40.39
C VAL A 412 -3.98 74.06 39.67
N LEU A 413 -4.51 75.16 40.21
CA LEU A 413 -4.28 76.55 39.72
C LEU A 413 -4.72 76.87 38.27
N GLY A 414 -5.63 76.08 37.72
CA GLY A 414 -6.26 76.32 36.41
C GLY A 414 -7.79 76.33 36.47
N ASP A 415 -8.43 76.85 35.42
CA ASP A 415 -9.88 76.79 35.19
C ASP A 415 -10.16 75.91 33.94
N VAL A 416 -11.16 75.03 34.04
CA VAL A 416 -11.64 74.14 32.96
C VAL A 416 -13.07 74.52 32.58
N VAL A 417 -13.34 74.63 31.29
CA VAL A 417 -14.69 74.72 30.73
C VAL A 417 -14.92 73.54 29.81
N PHE A 418 -15.91 72.71 30.11
CA PHE A 418 -16.36 71.65 29.21
C PHE A 418 -17.15 72.27 28.06
N GLU A 419 -16.85 71.87 26.82
CA GLU A 419 -17.57 72.37 25.65
C GLU A 419 -18.96 71.70 25.49
N ASN A 420 -19.20 70.60 26.21
CA ASN A 420 -20.49 69.92 26.26
C ASN A 420 -21.31 70.31 27.51
N SER A 421 -22.64 70.21 27.40
CA SER A 421 -23.56 70.54 28.51
C SER A 421 -23.60 69.48 29.62
N GLU A 422 -23.07 68.29 29.35
CA GLU A 422 -23.10 67.14 30.25
C GLU A 422 -21.81 66.97 31.06
N ASN A 423 -20.81 67.84 30.84
CA ASN A 423 -19.48 67.77 31.45
C ASN A 423 -18.83 66.37 31.39
N ASN A 424 -19.08 65.64 30.31
CA ASN A 424 -18.58 64.26 30.19
C ASN A 424 -17.11 64.25 29.73
N THR A 425 -16.38 63.26 30.20
CA THR A 425 -14.93 63.07 30.03
C THR A 425 -14.62 61.93 29.05
N LEU A 426 -15.63 61.48 28.31
CA LEU A 426 -15.57 60.38 27.37
C LEU A 426 -14.78 60.74 26.10
N PHE A 427 -14.33 59.72 25.37
CA PHE A 427 -13.60 59.84 24.12
C PHE A 427 -14.26 60.83 23.15
N GLY A 428 -13.46 61.75 22.59
CA GLY A 428 -13.92 62.79 21.68
C GLY A 428 -14.46 64.06 22.36
N SER A 429 -14.70 64.05 23.66
CA SER A 429 -15.10 65.26 24.39
C SER A 429 -13.97 66.27 24.45
N SER A 430 -14.33 67.56 24.43
CA SER A 430 -13.38 68.66 24.41
C SER A 430 -13.57 69.60 25.59
N ILE A 431 -12.45 70.07 26.11
CA ILE A 431 -12.36 71.03 27.21
C ILE A 431 -11.51 72.22 26.79
N GLN A 432 -11.83 73.38 27.32
CA GLN A 432 -10.94 74.54 27.33
C GLN A 432 -10.25 74.61 28.68
N TYR A 433 -8.92 74.55 28.68
CA TYR A 433 -8.10 74.63 29.89
C TYR A 433 -7.30 75.93 29.88
N SER A 434 -7.29 76.65 31.02
CA SER A 434 -6.54 77.89 31.19
C SER A 434 -5.85 77.94 32.56
N CYS A 435 -4.61 78.46 32.62
CA CYS A 435 -3.87 78.66 33.88
C CYS A 435 -4.08 80.09 34.40
N LYS A 436 -4.32 80.24 35.72
CA LYS A 436 -4.64 81.56 36.32
C LYS A 436 -3.53 82.60 36.25
N ASP A 437 -2.26 82.17 36.18
CA ASP A 437 -1.08 83.06 36.24
C ASP A 437 -0.25 83.12 34.93
N SER A 438 -0.76 82.56 33.82
CA SER A 438 -0.06 82.55 32.53
C SER A 438 -0.91 83.26 31.46
N PRO A 439 -0.32 84.06 30.55
CA PRO A 439 -1.08 84.84 29.57
C PRO A 439 -1.88 83.92 28.64
N MET A 440 -3.20 83.86 28.87
CA MET A 440 -4.27 83.19 28.09
C MET A 440 -3.80 82.29 26.96
N ILE A 441 -3.27 81.12 27.31
CA ILE A 441 -3.23 79.98 26.40
C ILE A 441 -4.57 79.26 26.59
N ASN A 442 -5.59 79.68 25.84
CA ASN A 442 -6.81 78.88 25.68
C ASN A 442 -6.48 77.71 24.76
N ASN A 443 -6.01 76.61 25.34
CA ASN A 443 -5.80 75.37 24.59
C ASN A 443 -7.04 74.50 24.73
N THR A 444 -7.61 74.12 23.58
CA THR A 444 -8.62 73.06 23.52
C THR A 444 -7.91 71.72 23.62
N TYR A 445 -8.33 70.90 24.57
CA TYR A 445 -7.88 69.52 24.71
C TYR A 445 -9.04 68.59 24.44
N THR A 446 -8.78 67.50 23.72
CA THR A 446 -9.77 66.47 23.42
C THR A 446 -9.39 65.17 24.12
N CYS A 447 -10.37 64.43 24.62
CA CYS A 447 -10.13 63.11 25.21
C CYS A 447 -9.72 62.12 24.11
N HIS A 448 -8.46 61.69 24.17
CA HIS A 448 -7.84 60.80 23.20
C HIS A 448 -8.02 59.32 23.57
N GLN A 449 -7.87 58.42 22.60
CA GLN A 449 -7.99 56.97 22.79
C GLN A 449 -7.00 56.39 23.83
N SER A 450 -5.93 57.12 24.16
CA SER A 450 -4.97 56.73 25.21
C SER A 450 -5.46 57.03 26.63
N GLY A 451 -6.71 57.49 26.82
CA GLY A 451 -7.22 57.92 28.13
C GLY A 451 -6.59 59.20 28.65
N LYS A 452 -6.03 60.03 27.77
CA LYS A 452 -5.40 61.30 28.13
C LYS A 452 -6.03 62.45 27.35
N TRP A 453 -6.15 63.59 28.01
CA TRP A 453 -6.47 64.86 27.36
C TRP A 453 -5.27 65.31 26.51
N VAL A 454 -5.47 65.50 25.21
CA VAL A 454 -4.41 65.94 24.27
C VAL A 454 -4.83 67.17 23.48
N SER A 455 -3.89 68.07 23.21
CA SER A 455 -4.11 69.24 22.38
C SER A 455 -4.08 68.87 20.89
N GLN A 456 -4.39 69.85 20.02
CA GLN A 456 -4.31 69.70 18.56
C GLN A 456 -2.91 69.30 18.05
N ASP A 457 -1.86 69.68 18.77
CA ASP A 457 -0.47 69.34 18.43
C ASP A 457 -0.02 67.99 19.03
N GLY A 458 -0.95 67.24 19.64
CA GLY A 458 -0.70 65.94 20.26
C GLY A 458 -0.05 66.01 21.64
N THR A 459 0.11 67.21 22.23
CA THR A 459 0.69 67.36 23.56
C THR A 459 -0.33 67.00 24.64
N SER A 460 0.04 66.12 25.58
CA SER A 460 -0.82 65.79 26.72
C SER A 460 -1.02 67.01 27.62
N LEU A 461 -2.21 67.11 28.22
CA LEU A 461 -2.54 68.12 29.21
C LEU A 461 -1.53 68.09 30.37
N VAL A 462 -0.96 69.24 30.69
CA VAL A 462 -0.05 69.45 31.81
C VAL A 462 -0.73 70.28 32.90
N SER A 463 -0.44 69.98 34.17
CA SER A 463 -0.90 70.79 35.28
C SER A 463 -0.21 72.16 35.28
N CYS A 464 -0.93 73.21 35.67
CA CYS A 464 -0.37 74.54 35.85
C CYS A 464 0.64 74.51 37.02
N PHE A 465 1.94 74.41 36.72
CA PHE A 465 2.99 74.53 37.72
C PHE A 465 3.24 76.00 38.08
N THR A 466 3.38 76.29 39.37
CA THR A 466 3.91 77.56 39.86
C THR A 466 5.36 77.69 39.40
N GLY A 467 5.67 78.75 38.65
CA GLY A 467 7.06 79.11 38.39
C GLY A 467 7.74 79.48 39.70
N ASP A 468 8.69 78.67 40.15
CA ASP A 468 9.81 79.20 40.92
C ASP A 468 10.94 79.47 39.93
N HIS A 469 11.24 80.75 39.76
CA HIS A 469 12.39 81.22 39.01
C HIS A 469 13.63 80.88 39.84
N ASP A 470 14.36 79.83 39.50
CA ASP A 470 15.81 79.93 39.63
C ASP A 470 16.54 79.16 38.54
N ASN A 471 17.37 79.90 37.83
CA ASN A 471 18.18 79.45 36.72
C ASN A 471 19.63 79.60 37.18
N THR A 472 20.25 78.53 37.67
CA THR A 472 21.69 78.29 37.44
C THR A 472 22.11 76.86 37.77
N SER A 473 22.89 76.33 36.84
CA SER A 473 23.61 75.06 36.80
C SER A 473 24.62 74.85 37.94
N HIS A 474 24.76 73.61 38.44
CA HIS A 474 25.96 72.74 38.26
C HIS A 474 26.00 71.50 39.20
N THR A 475 26.34 70.36 38.59
CA THR A 475 27.15 69.20 39.10
C THR A 475 26.59 68.16 40.11
N HIS A 476 26.65 66.88 39.67
CA HIS A 476 26.75 65.54 40.33
C HIS A 476 26.95 65.45 41.86
N PRO A 477 26.45 64.39 42.58
CA PRO A 477 26.89 62.98 42.39
C PRO A 477 25.83 61.87 42.64
N GLU A 478 26.12 60.63 42.20
CA GLU A 478 25.28 59.44 42.45
C GLU A 478 26.13 58.30 43.03
N LEU A 479 25.77 57.86 44.25
CA LEU A 479 26.17 56.66 45.04
C LEU A 479 25.10 56.55 46.17
N GLN A 480 24.53 55.43 46.63
CA GLN A 480 24.59 53.99 46.34
C GLN A 480 23.56 53.23 47.23
N LEU A 481 22.93 52.14 46.69
CA LEU A 481 22.50 50.84 47.31
C LEU A 481 21.40 50.77 48.41
N PRO A 482 20.76 49.59 48.71
CA PRO A 482 21.08 48.20 48.30
C PRO A 482 19.94 47.22 47.85
N SER A 483 20.38 46.21 47.08
CA SER A 483 20.08 44.74 47.00
C SER A 483 18.66 44.12 47.08
N PRO A 484 18.45 42.99 46.36
CA PRO A 484 18.49 41.70 47.07
C PRO A 484 19.25 40.56 46.37
N LEU A 485 19.30 39.43 47.07
CA LEU A 485 20.24 38.29 47.02
C LEU A 485 19.99 37.24 45.91
N THR A 486 21.12 36.86 45.28
CA THR A 486 21.60 35.52 44.89
C THR A 486 20.64 34.37 44.53
N SER A 487 20.80 33.86 43.31
CA SER A 487 20.81 32.42 43.02
C SER A 487 21.96 32.07 42.06
N THR A 488 22.55 30.90 42.27
CA THR A 488 23.83 30.39 41.73
C THR A 488 23.78 29.89 40.28
N PRO A 489 24.89 29.92 39.52
CA PRO A 489 24.95 29.46 38.13
C PRO A 489 25.30 27.96 38.02
N ILE A 490 24.64 27.26 37.09
CA ILE A 490 25.03 25.92 36.61
C ILE A 490 25.76 26.08 35.27
N ALA A 491 26.84 25.32 35.14
CA ALA A 491 27.85 25.36 34.09
C ALA A 491 27.36 25.03 32.68
N CYS A 492 27.99 25.65 31.68
CA CYS A 492 27.99 25.19 30.29
C CYS A 492 28.99 24.04 30.13
N GLY A 493 28.49 22.89 29.65
CA GLY A 493 29.26 21.80 29.09
C GLY A 493 28.84 21.58 27.62
N GLU A 494 29.82 21.75 26.75
CA GLU A 494 30.05 21.22 25.40
C GLU A 494 28.99 20.43 24.58
N GLN A 495 29.12 20.67 23.26
CA GLN A 495 28.73 19.89 22.07
C GLN A 495 27.30 20.06 21.50
N SER A 496 27.16 21.03 20.60
CA SER A 496 26.22 20.93 19.47
C SER A 496 26.97 20.44 18.22
N GLN A 497 26.61 19.25 17.75
CA GLN A 497 27.03 18.72 16.47
C GLN A 497 26.38 19.52 15.32
N LEU A 498 27.21 19.92 14.35
CA LEU A 498 26.79 20.36 13.04
C LEU A 498 26.03 19.24 12.32
N PHE A 499 24.83 19.54 11.82
CA PHE A 499 24.23 18.81 10.69
C PHE A 499 24.34 19.65 9.41
N PRO A 500 24.58 19.04 8.23
CA PRO A 500 24.88 19.77 7.00
C PRO A 500 23.62 20.39 6.37
N ALA A 501 23.84 21.52 5.71
CA ALA A 501 22.86 22.21 4.89
C ALA A 501 22.29 21.30 3.78
N GLN A 502 20.97 21.15 3.74
CA GLN A 502 20.30 20.61 2.56
C GLN A 502 20.34 21.61 1.41
N GLN A 503 20.85 21.11 0.30
CA GLN A 503 21.06 21.76 -0.98
C GLN A 503 19.71 22.06 -1.64
N LYS A 504 19.35 23.35 -1.77
CA LYS A 504 18.24 23.79 -2.64
C LYS A 504 18.56 23.41 -4.09
N ARG A 505 17.82 22.44 -4.63
CA ARG A 505 17.87 22.10 -6.06
C ARG A 505 17.05 23.14 -6.83
N ILE A 506 17.77 23.92 -7.63
CA ILE A 506 17.24 24.88 -8.60
C ILE A 506 16.52 24.09 -9.69
N VAL A 507 15.23 24.36 -9.91
CA VAL A 507 14.47 23.86 -11.07
C VAL A 507 14.82 24.75 -12.26
N GLY A 508 15.68 24.24 -13.15
CA GLY A 508 16.01 24.84 -14.43
C GLY A 508 14.93 24.58 -15.49
N GLY A 509 14.60 25.61 -16.24
CA GLY A 509 13.57 25.59 -17.29
C GLY A 509 14.02 25.05 -18.65
N ARG A 510 12.99 24.83 -19.48
CA ARG A 510 12.88 24.70 -20.95
C ARG A 510 14.16 24.75 -21.81
N THR A 511 14.27 23.80 -22.74
CA THR A 511 14.55 23.95 -24.19
C THR A 511 14.53 22.54 -24.84
N ALA A 512 13.59 22.27 -25.77
CA ALA A 512 13.69 22.38 -27.23
C ALA A 512 14.37 21.17 -27.91
N SER A 513 13.60 20.50 -28.77
CA SER A 513 13.96 19.35 -29.62
C SER A 513 15.06 19.67 -30.65
N PRO A 514 15.78 18.66 -31.14
CA PRO A 514 16.25 18.61 -32.52
C PRO A 514 15.15 18.15 -33.49
#